data_AF-A0A832B5W6-F1
#
_entry.id   AF-A0A832B5W6-F1
#
_cell.length_a   1.000
_cell.length_b   1.000
_cell.length_c   1.000
_cell.angle_alpha   90.00
_cell.angle_beta   90.00
_cell.angle_gamma   90.00
#
_symmetry.space_group_name_H-M   'P 1'
#
loop_
_entity.id
_entity.type
_entity.pdbx_description
1 polymer ?
#
loop_
_entity_poly.entity_id
_entity_poly.type
_entity_poly.pdbx_seq_one_letter_code
_entity_poly.pdbx_strand_id
1 'polypeptide(L)' 'MKIHEFEAKELLAKYGVPVPRNEGVASTPSEAAAAVERLGGR' A
#
# COMPACT_ATOMS: atom_id res chain seq x y z
N MET A 1 8.66 10.89 -16.77
CA MET A 1 7.71 9.81 -16.42
C MET A 1 7.52 9.83 -14.92
N LYS A 2 6.29 9.66 -14.42
CA LYS A 2 6.00 9.63 -12.97
C LYS A 2 5.33 8.28 -12.65
N ILE A 3 5.54 7.81 -11.43
CA ILE A 3 4.92 6.58 -10.88
C ILE A 3 4.00 6.96 -9.72
N HIS A 4 3.04 6.09 -9.44
CA HIS A 4 2.18 6.19 -8.27
C HIS A 4 2.97 5.90 -6.99
N GLU A 5 2.43 6.35 -5.86
CA GLU A 5 3.06 6.18 -4.55
C GLU A 5 3.28 4.70 -4.18
N PHE A 6 2.31 3.83 -4.47
CA PHE A 6 2.41 2.40 -4.15
C PHE A 6 3.52 1.71 -4.94
N GLU A 7 3.68 2.06 -6.23
CA GLU A 7 4.76 1.56 -7.09
C GLU A 7 6.13 1.98 -6.55
N ALA A 8 6.24 3.24 -6.10
CA ALA A 8 7.46 3.75 -5.49
C ALA A 8 7.79 3.02 -4.19
N LYS A 9 6.79 2.77 -3.33
CA LYS A 9 6.95 2.03 -2.08
C LYS A 9 7.39 0.59 -2.32
N GLU A 10 6.80 -0.10 -3.29
CA GLU A 10 7.20 -1.46 -3.67
C GLU A 10 8.64 -1.50 -4.20
N LEU A 11 9.03 -0.52 -5.01
CA LEU A 11 10.39 -0.43 -5.53
C LEU A 11 11.39 -0.24 -4.39
N LEU A 12 11.14 0.71 -3.48
CA LEU A 12 12.01 0.98 -2.33
C LEU A 12 12.14 -0.24 -1.41
N ALA A 13 11.03 -0.93 -1.12
CA ALA A 13 11.02 -2.14 -0.30
C ALA A 13 11.88 -3.27 -0.90
N LYS A 14 11.88 -3.44 -2.24
CA LYS A 14 12.72 -4.44 -2.93
C LYS A 14 14.22 -4.22 -2.71
N TYR A 15 14.63 -2.99 -2.44
CA TYR A 15 16.03 -2.63 -2.15
C TYR A 15 16.31 -2.49 -0.64
N GLY A 16 15.41 -2.97 0.22
CA GLY A 16 15.60 -2.95 1.68
C GLY A 16 15.40 -1.59 2.33
N VAL A 17 14.86 -0.61 1.62
CA VAL A 17 14.51 0.69 2.22
C VAL A 17 13.22 0.52 3.01
N PRO A 18 13.18 0.87 4.31
CA PRO A 18 11.97 0.76 5.11
C PRO A 18 10.91 1.73 4.60
N VAL A 19 9.72 1.19 4.33
CA VAL A 19 8.55 1.96 3.90
C VAL A 19 7.37 1.68 4.84
N PRO A 20 6.43 2.63 5.02
CA PRO A 20 5.22 2.38 5.80
C PRO A 20 4.44 1.18 5.27
N ARG A 21 3.93 0.35 6.19
CA ARG A 21 3.11 -0.82 5.85
C ARG A 21 1.87 -0.37 5.08
N ASN A 22 1.58 -1.08 3.99
CA ASN A 22 0.36 -0.91 3.19
C ASN A 22 -0.25 -2.30 2.91
N GLU A 23 -1.56 -2.34 2.61
CA GLU A 23 -2.27 -3.58 2.22
C GLU A 23 -2.58 -3.59 0.71
N GLY A 24 -1.76 -2.88 -0.08
CA GLY A 24 -1.95 -2.69 -1.52
C GLY A 24 -2.85 -1.52 -1.90
N VAL A 25 -3.23 -1.47 -3.18
CA VAL A 25 -4.13 -0.46 -3.75
C VAL A 25 -5.54 -1.00 -3.80
N ALA A 26 -6.49 -0.25 -3.26
CA ALA A 26 -7.91 -0.52 -3.43
C ALA A 26 -8.43 0.23 -4.67
N SER A 27 -9.14 -0.48 -5.53
CA SER A 27 -9.83 0.09 -6.70
C SER A 27 -11.34 0.28 -6.45
N THR A 28 -11.86 -0.27 -5.34
CA THR A 28 -13.25 -0.12 -4.92
C THR A 28 -13.36 0.29 -3.45
N PRO A 29 -14.47 0.93 -3.03
CA PRO A 29 -14.69 1.26 -1.62
C PRO A 29 -14.67 0.04 -0.70
N SER A 30 -15.21 -1.09 -1.15
CA SER A 30 -15.22 -2.35 -0.39
C SER A 30 -13.80 -2.90 -0.16
N GLU A 31 -12.94 -2.84 -1.18
CA GLU A 31 -11.52 -3.21 -1.04
C GLU A 31 -10.78 -2.31 -0.06
N ALA A 32 -11.10 -1.01 -0.02
CA ALA A 32 -10.49 -0.07 0.90
C ALA A 32 -10.87 -0.40 2.36
N ALA A 33 -12.14 -0.71 2.62
CA ALA A 33 -12.59 -1.14 3.95
C ALA A 33 -11.86 -2.41 4.40
N ALA A 34 -11.79 -3.44 3.54
CA ALA A 34 -11.09 -4.68 3.86
C ALA A 34 -9.57 -4.47 4.07
N ALA A 35 -8.96 -3.52 3.36
CA ALA A 35 -7.55 -3.16 3.56
C ALA A 35 -7.30 -2.54 4.95
N VAL A 36 -8.20 -1.68 5.42
CA VAL A 36 -8.10 -1.08 6.77
C VAL A 36 -8.24 -2.15 7.86
N GLU A 37 -9.16 -3.10 7.70
CA GLU A 37 -9.32 -4.22 8.63
C GLU A 37 -8.04 -5.07 8.74
N ARG A 38 -7.38 -5.37 7.61
CA ARG A 38 -6.11 -6.13 7.60
C ARG A 38 -4.93 -5.37 8.21
N LEU A 39 -4.94 -4.04 8.12
CA LEU A 39 -3.98 -3.18 8.83
C LEU A 39 -4.19 -3.16 10.34
N GLY A 40 -5.31 -3.69 10.84
CA GLY A 40 -5.69 -3.64 12.26
C GLY A 40 -6.30 -2.30 12.67
N GLY A 41 -6.77 -1.50 11.71
CA GLY A 41 -7.57 -0.31 11.98
C GLY A 41 -8.95 -0.68 12.51
N ARG A 42 -9.50 0.13 13.41
CA ARG A 42 -10.89 0.07 13.87
C ARG A 42 -11.62 1.32 13.46
#